data_AF-A0A8B9QGT1-F1
#
_entry.id   AF-A0A8B9QGT1-F1
#
_cell.length_a   1.000
_cell.length_b   1.000
_cell.length_c   1.000
_cell.angle_alpha   90.00
_cell.angle_beta   90.00
_cell.angle_gamma   90.00
#
_symmetry.space_group_name_H-M   'P 1'
#
loop_
_entity.id
_entity.type
_entity.pdbx_description
1 polymer ?
#
loop_
_entity_poly.entity_id
_entity_poly.type
_entity_poly.pdbx_seq_one_letter_code
_entity_poly.pdbx_strand_id
1 'polypeptide(L)'
;MGRTYVVEEAVGQYLSDLSTKLKPYVTGLLIGQCSSQRDYVIRAVRTPPKEEQNEININPSKLSSIDEEWVTAHASQVSRMLPGGLLVLGVFIIAAPELAKDSQNALRKLIFSVEKSVTKRRLWKPAEEEVSDRAALQVCSATKKIVCRTYDVQDPKSSAKPADWKYQSALSACWLTLDCTVNVNIHIPLLATSPNHDLEKNTKNGLNRWSKQIEDSVFLINGQVKDNDAELLEGLKKLRGNIQSSTQFSDVKVLTQLSQGSSRRSTATVQVCSGSINLKGAVKCRAYIHNNRPKVKEAIQALKRDIINTLSDRCEILFEDLIINEGLDKKNFEREYRVLPQRLFVPVAGSSVMLSDYKFRDEAAGEIQERFLEMLDQAVQAEDIHIAEEANTGYCFLFLSHLACVVLWFCFVFFSIQV
;
A
#
# COMPACT_ATOMS: atom_id res chain seq x y z
N MET A 1 -0.02 10.48 -27.47
CA MET A 1 -1.30 9.74 -27.42
C MET A 1 -1.70 9.64 -25.95
N GLY A 2 -3.00 9.69 -25.63
CA GLY A 2 -3.49 9.62 -24.25
C GLY A 2 -3.30 8.23 -23.64
N ARG A 3 -3.34 8.13 -22.31
CA ARG A 3 -3.33 6.84 -21.59
C ARG A 3 -4.62 6.06 -21.86
N THR A 4 -4.58 4.74 -21.69
CA THR A 4 -5.78 3.89 -21.74
C THR A 4 -5.97 3.20 -20.39
N TYR A 5 -7.14 3.41 -19.79
CA TYR A 5 -7.62 2.68 -18.62
C TYR A 5 -8.54 1.55 -19.09
N VAL A 6 -8.17 0.33 -18.73
CA VAL A 6 -8.93 -0.89 -18.94
C VAL A 6 -9.64 -1.21 -17.64
N VAL A 7 -10.97 -1.34 -17.67
CA VAL A 7 -11.81 -1.22 -16.48
C VAL A 7 -12.72 -2.43 -16.37
N GLU A 8 -12.78 -3.04 -15.20
CA GLU A 8 -13.68 -4.18 -14.96
C GLU A 8 -15.14 -3.74 -15.07
N GLU A 9 -16.00 -4.55 -15.66
CA GLU A 9 -17.40 -4.18 -15.91
C GLU A 9 -18.17 -3.89 -14.62
N ALA A 10 -17.84 -4.61 -13.53
CA ALA A 10 -18.39 -4.37 -12.21
C ALA A 10 -18.15 -2.94 -11.69
N VAL A 11 -17.05 -2.29 -12.10
CA VAL A 11 -16.77 -0.88 -11.76
C VAL A 11 -17.76 0.03 -12.48
N GLY A 12 -18.08 -0.25 -13.75
CA GLY A 12 -19.07 0.50 -14.51
C GLY A 12 -20.47 0.40 -13.90
N GLN A 13 -20.86 -0.81 -13.48
CA GLN A 13 -22.13 -1.02 -12.77
C GLN A 13 -22.17 -0.25 -11.45
N TYR A 14 -21.12 -0.35 -10.63
CA TYR A 14 -21.01 0.35 -9.37
C TYR A 14 -21.12 1.88 -9.51
N LEU A 15 -20.40 2.48 -10.47
CA LEU A 15 -20.50 3.92 -10.75
C LEU A 15 -21.90 4.33 -11.22
N SER A 16 -22.56 3.46 -11.99
CA SER A 16 -23.94 3.68 -12.46
C SER A 16 -24.94 3.65 -11.30
N ASP A 17 -24.79 2.71 -10.37
CA ASP A 17 -25.62 2.56 -9.16
C ASP A 17 -25.42 3.71 -8.18
N LEU A 18 -24.20 4.23 -8.03
CA LEU A 18 -23.97 5.44 -7.25
C LEU A 18 -24.65 6.67 -7.87
N SER A 19 -24.76 6.69 -9.20
CA SER A 19 -25.37 7.81 -9.93
C SER A 19 -26.90 7.86 -9.82
N THR A 20 -27.57 6.83 -9.28
CA THR A 20 -29.03 6.82 -9.07
C THR A 20 -29.43 7.33 -7.68
N LYS A 21 -28.48 7.41 -6.74
CA LYS A 21 -28.72 7.93 -5.39
C LYS A 21 -28.87 9.45 -5.44
N LEU A 22 -29.89 10.01 -4.79
CA LEU A 22 -30.21 11.45 -4.73
C LEU A 22 -29.19 12.22 -3.87
N LYS A 23 -27.95 12.36 -4.35
CA LYS A 23 -26.93 13.24 -3.77
C LYS A 23 -26.46 14.24 -4.84
N PRO A 24 -26.13 15.50 -4.47
CA PRO A 24 -25.70 16.51 -5.43
C PRO A 24 -24.40 16.11 -6.14
N TYR A 25 -23.53 15.40 -5.43
CA TYR A 25 -22.35 14.76 -5.97
C TYR A 25 -21.92 13.57 -5.11
N VAL A 26 -21.08 12.71 -5.68
CA VAL A 26 -20.37 11.61 -4.99
C VAL A 26 -18.91 11.68 -5.39
N THR A 27 -18.00 11.62 -4.42
CA THR A 27 -16.56 11.50 -4.68
C THR A 27 -16.09 10.10 -4.33
N GLY A 28 -14.95 9.68 -4.88
CA GLY A 28 -14.34 8.41 -4.52
C GLY A 28 -13.01 8.17 -5.21
N LEU A 29 -12.50 6.97 -5.04
CA LEU A 29 -11.17 6.55 -5.47
C LEU A 29 -11.26 5.43 -6.51
N LEU A 30 -10.28 5.37 -7.39
CA LEU A 30 -10.08 4.30 -8.35
C LEU A 30 -8.88 3.47 -7.91
N ILE A 31 -9.05 2.16 -7.80
CA ILE A 31 -8.03 1.21 -7.33
C ILE A 31 -7.66 0.27 -8.47
N GLY A 32 -6.36 0.00 -8.60
CA GLY A 32 -5.87 -0.97 -9.56
C GLY A 32 -4.37 -0.90 -9.76
N GLN A 33 -3.91 -1.24 -10.96
CA GLN A 33 -2.48 -1.32 -11.27
C GLN A 33 -2.09 -0.41 -12.43
N CYS A 34 -0.99 0.33 -12.25
CA CYS A 34 -0.33 1.04 -13.34
C CYS A 34 0.54 0.11 -14.17
N SER A 35 0.57 0.31 -15.49
CA SER A 35 1.59 -0.28 -16.36
C SER A 35 2.05 0.74 -17.41
N SER A 36 3.16 0.43 -18.07
CA SER A 36 3.77 1.29 -19.09
C SER A 36 2.82 1.59 -20.26
N GLN A 37 1.96 0.65 -20.65
CA GLN A 37 1.07 0.77 -21.80
C GLN A 37 -0.39 1.06 -21.45
N ARG A 38 -0.92 0.41 -20.40
CA ARG A 38 -2.33 0.47 -20.01
C ARG A 38 -2.45 0.38 -18.50
N ASP A 39 -3.42 1.06 -17.92
CA ASP A 39 -3.74 0.93 -16.51
C ASP A 39 -4.97 0.06 -16.33
N TYR A 40 -5.00 -0.76 -15.28
CA TYR A 40 -6.11 -1.68 -15.01
C TYR A 40 -6.85 -1.21 -13.77
N VAL A 41 -8.11 -0.81 -13.93
CA VAL A 41 -9.00 -0.42 -12.82
C VAL A 41 -9.86 -1.62 -12.45
N ILE A 42 -9.65 -2.14 -11.24
CA ILE A 42 -10.38 -3.33 -10.74
C ILE A 42 -11.49 -2.96 -9.77
N ARG A 43 -11.43 -1.77 -9.19
CA ARG A 43 -12.42 -1.32 -8.20
C ARG A 43 -12.53 0.20 -8.18
N ALA A 44 -13.74 0.67 -7.91
CA ALA A 44 -14.00 2.04 -7.48
C ALA A 44 -14.63 1.98 -6.09
N VAL A 45 -14.30 2.93 -5.24
CA VAL A 45 -14.82 3.01 -3.87
C VAL A 45 -15.26 4.44 -3.59
N ARG A 46 -16.51 4.63 -3.13
CA ARG A 46 -16.99 5.95 -2.74
C ARG A 46 -16.24 6.43 -1.50
N THR A 47 -16.02 7.73 -1.40
CA THR A 47 -15.57 8.34 -0.14
C THR A 47 -16.70 8.23 0.89
N PRO A 48 -16.41 7.77 2.12
CA PRO A 48 -17.40 7.71 3.20
C PRO A 48 -18.10 9.06 3.39
N PRO A 49 -19.43 9.10 3.60
CA PRO A 49 -20.10 10.34 3.97
C PRO A 49 -19.64 10.78 5.37
N LYS A 50 -19.40 12.08 5.57
CA LYS A 50 -19.19 12.61 6.92
C LYS A 50 -20.48 12.58 7.71
N GLU A 51 -20.44 12.12 8.96
CA GLU A 51 -21.60 12.03 9.85
C GLU A 51 -22.31 13.39 10.04
N GLU A 52 -21.56 14.50 10.05
CA GLU A 52 -22.07 15.87 10.19
C GLU A 52 -22.90 16.38 8.98
N GLN A 53 -22.84 15.71 7.83
CA GLN A 53 -23.62 16.10 6.64
C GLN A 53 -25.06 15.55 6.65
N ASN A 54 -25.44 14.77 7.66
CA ASN A 54 -26.80 14.24 7.77
C ASN A 54 -27.80 15.24 8.39
N GLU A 55 -27.35 16.33 9.03
CA GLU A 55 -28.25 17.26 9.75
C GLU A 55 -28.27 18.71 9.26
N ILE A 56 -27.42 19.12 8.29
CA ILE A 56 -27.41 20.50 7.83
C ILE A 56 -27.97 20.58 6.40
N ASN A 57 -29.09 21.32 6.27
CA ASN A 57 -29.62 21.88 5.03
C ASN A 57 -28.58 22.82 4.37
N ILE A 58 -27.44 22.29 3.93
CA ILE A 58 -26.47 23.01 3.11
C ILE A 58 -27.05 23.00 1.71
N ASN A 59 -27.33 24.19 1.17
CA ASN A 59 -27.72 24.38 -0.22
C ASN A 59 -26.86 23.46 -1.13
N PRO A 60 -27.45 22.46 -1.81
CA PRO A 60 -26.73 21.39 -2.52
C PRO A 60 -26.03 21.87 -3.81
N SER A 61 -25.84 23.18 -3.97
CA SER A 61 -25.54 23.83 -5.25
C SER A 61 -24.06 24.12 -5.50
N LYS A 62 -23.14 23.75 -4.61
CA LYS A 62 -21.70 24.03 -4.81
C LYS A 62 -20.80 22.84 -4.45
N LEU A 63 -19.96 22.44 -5.41
CA LEU A 63 -18.82 21.53 -5.23
C LEU A 63 -17.72 22.10 -4.31
N SER A 64 -17.83 23.37 -3.89
CA SER A 64 -16.91 23.98 -2.91
C SER A 64 -17.01 23.35 -1.52
N SER A 65 -17.99 22.49 -1.27
CA SER A 65 -18.12 21.70 -0.03
C SER A 65 -17.35 20.38 -0.04
N ILE A 66 -16.64 20.05 -1.14
CA ILE A 66 -15.76 18.88 -1.13
C ILE A 66 -14.67 19.13 -0.09
N ASP A 67 -14.67 18.28 0.91
CA ASP A 67 -13.62 18.25 1.92
C ASP A 67 -12.41 17.49 1.36
N GLU A 68 -11.43 18.27 0.91
CA GLU A 68 -10.17 17.76 0.39
C GLU A 68 -9.44 16.89 1.42
N GLU A 69 -9.39 17.33 2.68
CA GLU A 69 -8.71 16.64 3.76
C GLU A 69 -9.35 15.27 4.01
N TRP A 70 -10.67 15.19 4.01
CA TRP A 70 -11.41 13.94 4.16
C TRP A 70 -11.14 12.94 3.03
N VAL A 71 -11.16 13.39 1.78
CA VAL A 71 -10.85 12.54 0.62
C VAL A 71 -9.39 12.07 0.70
N THR A 72 -8.46 12.92 1.15
CA THR A 72 -7.06 12.52 1.34
C THR A 72 -6.84 11.55 2.49
N ALA A 73 -7.60 11.68 3.58
CA ALA A 73 -7.59 10.74 4.70
C ALA A 73 -8.10 9.37 4.25
N HIS A 74 -9.24 9.35 3.56
CA HIS A 74 -9.79 8.13 2.95
C HIS A 74 -8.78 7.47 2.00
N ALA A 75 -8.15 8.24 1.10
CA ALA A 75 -7.14 7.69 0.19
C ALA A 75 -5.89 7.16 0.91
N SER A 76 -5.51 7.78 2.03
CA SER A 76 -4.39 7.31 2.84
C SER A 76 -4.71 5.97 3.51
N GLN A 77 -5.93 5.80 4.03
CA GLN A 77 -6.37 4.53 4.61
C GLN A 77 -6.51 3.44 3.55
N VAL A 78 -7.19 3.74 2.44
CA VAL A 78 -7.29 2.80 1.32
C VAL A 78 -5.92 2.39 0.81
N SER A 79 -4.95 3.32 0.71
CA SER A 79 -3.59 2.97 0.28
C SER A 79 -2.88 1.97 1.19
N ARG A 80 -3.17 1.94 2.50
CA ARG A 80 -2.65 0.93 3.45
C ARG A 80 -3.31 -0.44 3.24
N MET A 81 -4.55 -0.43 2.74
CA MET A 81 -5.32 -1.64 2.45
C MET A 81 -4.96 -2.29 1.11
N LEU A 82 -3.99 -1.74 0.37
CA LEU A 82 -3.58 -2.27 -0.94
C LEU A 82 -2.28 -3.09 -0.84
N PRO A 83 -2.30 -4.36 -1.24
CA PRO A 83 -1.09 -5.15 -1.42
C PRO A 83 -0.21 -4.66 -2.58
N GLY A 84 1.00 -5.20 -2.65
CA GLY A 84 1.99 -4.89 -3.67
C GLY A 84 1.43 -4.92 -5.09
N GLY A 85 1.79 -3.93 -5.90
CA GLY A 85 1.38 -3.83 -7.29
C GLY A 85 0.00 -3.19 -7.50
N LEU A 86 -0.79 -3.00 -6.44
CA LEU A 86 -2.01 -2.21 -6.46
C LEU A 86 -1.78 -0.82 -5.86
N LEU A 87 -2.49 0.17 -6.38
CA LEU A 87 -2.42 1.55 -5.94
C LEU A 87 -3.73 2.30 -6.22
N VAL A 88 -3.88 3.47 -5.59
CA VAL A 88 -4.93 4.43 -5.90
C VAL A 88 -4.56 5.12 -7.23
N LEU A 89 -5.20 4.69 -8.32
CA LEU A 89 -4.93 5.15 -9.68
C LEU A 89 -5.47 6.55 -9.96
N GLY A 90 -6.40 7.02 -9.14
CA GLY A 90 -7.05 8.30 -9.33
C GLY A 90 -8.27 8.49 -8.46
N VAL A 91 -9.00 9.56 -8.76
CA VAL A 91 -10.22 9.96 -8.07
C VAL A 91 -11.35 10.08 -9.08
N PHE A 92 -12.58 9.87 -8.62
CA PHE A 92 -13.77 10.11 -9.41
C PHE A 92 -14.72 11.10 -8.72
N ILE A 93 -15.47 11.84 -9.54
CA ILE A 93 -16.61 12.65 -9.11
C ILE A 93 -17.80 12.30 -10.01
N ILE A 94 -18.90 11.90 -9.37
CA ILE A 94 -20.22 11.79 -9.98
C ILE A 94 -20.98 13.06 -9.62
N ALA A 95 -21.44 13.84 -10.60
CA ALA A 95 -22.14 15.09 -10.34
C ALA A 95 -23.19 15.39 -11.41
N ALA A 96 -24.12 16.28 -11.07
CA ALA A 96 -25.12 16.79 -12.00
C ALA A 96 -24.46 17.58 -13.16
N PRO A 97 -25.08 17.64 -14.36
CA PRO A 97 -24.52 18.31 -15.54
C PRO A 97 -24.12 19.77 -15.30
N GLU A 98 -24.84 20.48 -14.43
CA GLU A 98 -24.65 21.89 -14.11
C GLU A 98 -23.31 22.14 -13.41
N LEU A 99 -22.83 21.13 -12.68
CA LEU A 99 -21.61 21.15 -11.88
C LEU A 99 -20.37 20.67 -12.66
N ALA A 100 -20.49 20.49 -13.97
CA ALA A 100 -19.47 19.77 -14.72
C ALA A 100 -18.11 20.48 -14.79
N LYS A 101 -18.10 21.81 -14.92
CA LYS A 101 -16.86 22.61 -14.96
C LYS A 101 -16.17 22.64 -13.60
N ASP A 102 -16.95 22.81 -12.53
CA ASP A 102 -16.43 22.82 -11.17
C ASP A 102 -15.86 21.45 -10.77
N SER A 103 -16.48 20.36 -11.25
CA SER A 103 -16.02 18.99 -11.00
C SER A 103 -14.60 18.77 -11.52
N GLN A 104 -14.28 19.35 -12.68
CA GLN A 104 -12.95 19.23 -13.28
C GLN A 104 -11.88 19.95 -12.46
N ASN A 105 -12.19 21.12 -11.94
CA ASN A 105 -11.28 21.87 -11.05
C ASN A 105 -11.09 21.14 -9.71
N ALA A 106 -12.16 20.58 -9.15
CA ALA A 106 -12.10 19.79 -7.92
C ALA A 106 -11.27 18.51 -8.10
N LEU A 107 -11.50 17.75 -9.18
CA LEU A 107 -10.74 16.55 -9.53
C LEU A 107 -9.23 16.84 -9.60
N ARG A 108 -8.83 17.95 -10.24
CA ARG A 108 -7.42 18.34 -10.29
C ARG A 108 -6.85 18.51 -8.88
N LYS A 109 -7.50 19.32 -8.03
CA LYS A 109 -7.02 19.58 -6.66
C LYS A 109 -6.90 18.27 -5.88
N LEU A 110 -7.94 17.45 -5.90
CA LEU A 110 -7.98 16.16 -5.22
C LEU A 110 -6.84 15.23 -5.64
N ILE A 111 -6.52 15.13 -6.93
CA ILE A 111 -5.42 14.27 -7.40
C ILE A 111 -4.10 14.64 -6.75
N PHE A 112 -3.73 15.92 -6.79
CA PHE A 112 -2.45 16.37 -6.25
C PHE A 112 -2.41 16.21 -4.72
N SER A 113 -3.51 16.50 -4.03
CA SER A 113 -3.58 16.37 -2.58
C SER A 113 -3.56 14.92 -2.12
N VAL A 114 -4.27 14.03 -2.82
CA VAL A 114 -4.24 12.58 -2.59
C VAL A 114 -2.83 12.04 -2.81
N GLU A 115 -2.18 12.33 -3.94
CA GLU A 115 -0.82 11.82 -4.19
C GLU A 115 0.18 12.37 -3.17
N LYS A 116 0.06 13.65 -2.78
CA LYS A 116 0.91 14.25 -1.75
C LYS A 116 0.74 13.54 -0.40
N SER A 117 -0.50 13.25 0.01
CA SER A 117 -0.78 12.56 1.27
C SER A 117 -0.24 11.13 1.26
N VAL A 118 -0.54 10.36 0.21
CA VAL A 118 -0.11 8.97 0.06
C VAL A 118 1.42 8.87 -0.03
N THR A 119 2.08 9.79 -0.75
CA THR A 119 3.54 9.76 -0.92
C THR A 119 4.30 10.13 0.37
N LYS A 120 3.72 10.97 1.24
CA LYS A 120 4.36 11.39 2.51
C LYS A 120 4.69 10.21 3.44
N ARG A 121 3.93 9.11 3.34
CA ARG A 121 4.08 7.90 4.16
C ARG A 121 5.04 6.87 3.56
N ARG A 122 5.34 6.95 2.25
CA ARG A 122 6.19 5.97 1.56
C ARG A 122 7.65 6.06 2.03
N LEU A 123 8.27 4.91 2.27
CA LEU A 123 9.72 4.77 2.57
C LEU A 123 10.55 4.34 1.37
N TRP A 124 9.95 4.38 0.18
CA TRP A 124 10.55 4.07 -1.11
C TRP A 124 10.21 5.20 -2.10
N LYS A 125 11.00 5.31 -3.16
CA LYS A 125 10.79 6.31 -4.21
C LYS A 125 10.35 5.63 -5.50
N PRO A 126 9.41 6.23 -6.26
CA PRO A 126 9.15 5.77 -7.61
C PRO A 126 10.42 5.92 -8.46
N ALA A 127 10.69 4.94 -9.31
CA ALA A 127 11.74 5.03 -10.31
C ALA A 127 11.36 6.06 -11.39
N GLU A 128 12.35 6.65 -12.05
CA GLU A 128 12.13 7.67 -13.09
C GLU A 128 11.29 7.14 -14.27
N GLU A 129 11.34 5.83 -14.54
CA GLU A 129 10.58 5.17 -15.61
C GLU A 129 9.11 4.94 -15.27
N GLU A 130 8.70 5.18 -14.03
CA GLU A 130 7.34 4.87 -13.59
C GLU A 130 6.31 5.91 -14.01
N VAL A 131 5.11 5.39 -14.24
CA VAL A 131 3.95 6.21 -14.58
C VAL A 131 3.51 7.04 -13.38
N SER A 132 3.67 8.36 -13.53
CA SER A 132 3.16 9.37 -12.61
C SER A 132 1.75 9.86 -12.95
N ASP A 133 1.21 9.54 -14.11
CA ASP A 133 -0.17 9.92 -14.45
C ASP A 133 -1.19 9.29 -13.47
N ARG A 134 -2.16 10.11 -13.05
CA ARG A 134 -3.33 9.67 -12.26
C ARG A 134 -4.63 10.09 -12.93
N ALA A 135 -5.66 9.25 -12.81
CA ALA A 135 -6.97 9.46 -13.42
C ALA A 135 -7.82 10.48 -12.64
N ALA A 136 -8.39 11.43 -13.38
CA ALA A 136 -9.52 12.26 -13.00
C ALA A 136 -10.74 11.78 -13.78
N LEU A 137 -11.62 11.04 -13.11
CA LEU A 137 -12.84 10.52 -13.73
C LEU A 137 -14.03 11.38 -13.35
N GLN A 138 -14.69 11.97 -14.35
CA GLN A 138 -15.96 12.63 -14.16
C GLN A 138 -17.09 11.79 -14.75
N VAL A 139 -18.13 11.57 -13.96
CA VAL A 139 -19.36 10.89 -14.39
C VAL A 139 -20.54 11.84 -14.25
N CYS A 140 -21.31 12.01 -15.32
CA CYS A 140 -22.54 12.78 -15.27
C CYS A 140 -23.65 11.93 -14.64
N SER A 141 -24.25 12.38 -13.54
CA SER A 141 -25.30 11.63 -12.84
C SER A 141 -26.55 11.39 -13.69
N ALA A 142 -26.91 12.36 -14.55
CA ALA A 142 -28.09 12.29 -15.42
C ALA A 142 -27.87 11.45 -16.69
N THR A 143 -26.77 11.70 -17.43
CA THR A 143 -26.53 11.04 -18.73
C THR A 143 -25.68 9.78 -18.62
N LYS A 144 -25.08 9.52 -17.44
CA LYS A 144 -24.05 8.49 -17.22
C LYS A 144 -22.81 8.63 -18.11
N LYS A 145 -22.65 9.77 -18.80
CA LYS A 145 -21.49 10.05 -19.63
C LYS A 145 -20.23 10.13 -18.77
N ILE A 146 -19.18 9.44 -19.22
CA ILE A 146 -17.87 9.40 -18.58
C ILE A 146 -16.89 10.29 -19.34
N VAL A 147 -16.12 11.07 -18.59
CA VAL A 147 -14.98 11.84 -19.10
C VAL A 147 -13.77 11.51 -18.24
N CYS A 148 -12.77 10.85 -18.83
CA CYS A 148 -11.52 10.50 -18.17
C CYS A 148 -10.40 11.43 -18.65
N ARG A 149 -9.67 12.01 -17.71
CA ARG A 149 -8.45 12.80 -17.95
C ARG A 149 -7.34 12.33 -17.03
N THR A 150 -6.09 12.62 -17.38
CA THR A 150 -4.95 12.37 -16.50
C THR A 150 -4.16 13.63 -16.21
N TYR A 151 -3.49 13.61 -15.05
CA TYR A 151 -2.52 14.60 -14.64
C TYR A 151 -1.24 13.88 -14.24
N ASP A 152 -0.10 14.39 -14.70
CA ASP A 152 1.21 13.99 -14.20
C ASP A 152 1.39 14.58 -12.81
N VAL A 153 1.38 13.75 -11.78
CA VAL A 153 1.47 14.20 -10.38
C VAL A 153 2.88 14.65 -9.98
N GLN A 154 3.90 14.36 -10.79
CA GLN A 154 5.26 14.86 -10.59
C GLN A 154 5.44 16.28 -11.12
N ASP A 155 4.53 16.74 -12.00
CA ASP A 155 4.49 18.11 -12.49
C ASP A 155 3.27 18.87 -11.92
N PRO A 156 3.45 19.74 -10.90
CA PRO A 156 2.36 20.56 -10.36
C PRO A 156 1.65 21.44 -11.40
N LYS A 157 2.34 21.75 -12.51
CA LYS A 157 1.82 22.54 -13.64
C LYS A 157 1.21 21.67 -14.74
N SER A 158 1.21 20.35 -14.60
CA SER A 158 0.70 19.40 -15.60
C SER A 158 -0.68 19.82 -16.06
N SER A 159 -0.91 19.93 -17.37
CA SER A 159 -2.25 20.12 -17.92
C SER A 159 -3.02 18.80 -17.95
N ALA A 160 -4.34 18.87 -18.12
CA ALA A 160 -5.17 17.68 -18.21
C ALA A 160 -5.04 17.03 -19.59
N LYS A 161 -4.66 15.76 -19.63
CA LYS A 161 -4.55 14.98 -20.88
C LYS A 161 -5.78 14.07 -21.02
N PRO A 162 -6.46 14.00 -22.17
CA PRO A 162 -7.55 13.03 -22.35
C PRO A 162 -7.00 11.60 -22.26
N ALA A 163 -7.78 10.70 -21.66
CA ALA A 163 -7.46 9.29 -21.57
C ALA A 163 -8.66 8.43 -22.00
N ASP A 164 -8.37 7.30 -22.62
CA ASP A 164 -9.37 6.32 -23.02
C ASP A 164 -9.86 5.54 -21.79
N TRP A 165 -11.17 5.36 -21.68
CA TRP A 165 -11.82 4.55 -20.65
C TRP A 165 -12.55 3.40 -21.33
N LYS A 166 -12.02 2.17 -21.18
CA LYS A 166 -12.50 0.99 -21.92
C LYS A 166 -12.87 -0.12 -20.95
N TYR A 167 -14.14 -0.52 -20.97
CA TYR A 167 -14.59 -1.67 -20.21
C TYR A 167 -14.10 -2.97 -20.85
N GLN A 168 -13.71 -3.92 -20.01
CA GLN A 168 -13.34 -5.26 -20.42
C GLN A 168 -13.82 -6.25 -19.35
N SER A 169 -14.52 -7.29 -19.79
CA SER A 169 -14.94 -8.40 -18.94
C SER A 169 -13.74 -9.21 -18.44
N ALA A 170 -13.80 -9.67 -17.20
CA ALA A 170 -12.88 -10.65 -16.61
C ALA A 170 -11.41 -10.20 -16.46
N LEU A 171 -11.18 -8.89 -16.30
CA LEU A 171 -9.86 -8.36 -15.89
C LEU A 171 -9.46 -8.89 -14.51
N SER A 172 -10.44 -9.00 -13.62
CA SER A 172 -10.28 -9.50 -12.26
C SER A 172 -9.89 -10.99 -12.19
N ALA A 173 -10.01 -11.75 -13.29
CA ALA A 173 -9.54 -13.14 -13.39
C ALA A 173 -8.08 -13.26 -13.87
N CYS A 174 -7.44 -12.15 -14.27
CA CYS A 174 -6.13 -12.14 -14.94
C CYS A 174 -5.02 -11.58 -14.03
N TRP A 175 -4.87 -12.10 -12.81
CA TRP A 175 -3.82 -11.66 -11.88
C TRP A 175 -2.91 -12.80 -11.46
N LEU A 176 -1.60 -12.52 -11.48
CA LEU A 176 -0.58 -13.38 -10.91
C LEU A 176 -0.36 -12.96 -9.46
N THR A 177 -0.28 -13.95 -8.56
CA THR A 177 -0.05 -13.72 -7.14
C THR A 177 1.38 -14.13 -6.80
N LEU A 178 2.11 -13.21 -6.18
CA LEU A 178 3.45 -13.41 -5.69
C LEU A 178 3.40 -13.34 -4.18
N ASP A 179 3.83 -14.40 -3.50
CA ASP A 179 3.89 -14.46 -2.05
C ASP A 179 5.34 -14.59 -1.59
N CYS A 180 5.68 -13.88 -0.51
CA CYS A 180 6.97 -14.06 0.16
C CYS A 180 6.86 -13.88 1.66
N THR A 181 7.75 -14.52 2.41
CA THR A 181 7.93 -14.28 3.84
C THR A 181 9.30 -13.64 4.08
N VAL A 182 9.32 -12.52 4.79
CA VAL A 182 10.54 -11.79 5.13
C VAL A 182 10.78 -11.83 6.63
N ASN A 183 11.97 -12.27 7.02
CA ASN A 183 12.41 -12.20 8.41
C ASN A 183 12.90 -10.78 8.71
N VAL A 184 12.23 -10.13 9.65
CA VAL A 184 12.55 -8.81 10.16
C VAL A 184 13.41 -8.97 11.41
N ASN A 185 14.57 -8.32 11.41
CA ASN A 185 15.44 -8.19 12.58
C ASN A 185 16.18 -6.85 12.50
N ILE A 186 15.48 -5.77 12.83
CA ILE A 186 15.98 -4.41 12.73
C ILE A 186 16.35 -3.93 14.13
N HIS A 187 17.60 -3.51 14.30
CA HIS A 187 18.10 -2.89 15.53
C HIS A 187 18.35 -1.39 15.29
N ILE A 188 17.69 -0.54 16.07
CA ILE A 188 17.75 0.92 15.96
C ILE A 188 18.31 1.49 17.27
N PRO A 189 19.59 1.89 17.29
CA PRO A 189 20.19 2.49 18.48
C PRO A 189 19.62 3.89 18.75
N LEU A 190 19.35 4.21 20.02
CA LEU A 190 18.93 5.53 20.50
C LEU A 190 20.15 6.25 21.09
N LEU A 191 20.59 7.32 20.42
CA LEU A 191 21.80 8.07 20.78
C LEU A 191 21.65 8.85 22.08
N ALA A 192 22.55 8.65 23.05
CA ALA A 192 22.52 9.33 24.35
C ALA A 192 22.63 10.87 24.25
N THR A 193 23.14 11.39 23.14
CA THR A 193 23.27 12.83 22.86
C THR A 193 21.98 13.49 22.35
N SER A 194 20.93 12.71 22.07
CA SER A 194 19.65 13.24 21.61
C SER A 194 18.73 13.52 22.81
N PRO A 195 18.36 14.79 23.10
CA PRO A 195 17.59 15.13 24.29
C PRO A 195 16.13 14.63 24.24
N ASN A 196 15.60 14.33 23.04
CA ASN A 196 14.26 13.80 22.82
C ASN A 196 14.32 12.55 21.95
N HIS A 197 14.13 11.38 22.56
CA HIS A 197 13.94 10.11 21.85
C HIS A 197 12.53 10.01 21.30
N ASP A 198 12.23 10.81 20.28
CA ASP A 198 11.00 10.65 19.50
C ASP A 198 11.00 9.25 18.86
N LEU A 199 10.18 8.36 19.43
CA LEU A 199 10.14 6.94 19.09
C LEU A 199 9.70 6.74 17.64
N GLU A 200 8.70 7.49 17.20
CA GLU A 200 8.19 7.45 15.83
C GLU A 200 9.30 7.86 14.85
N LYS A 201 9.96 8.99 15.11
CA LYS A 201 11.04 9.49 14.26
C LYS A 201 12.23 8.53 14.20
N ASN A 202 12.67 7.99 15.33
CA ASN A 202 13.79 7.04 15.37
C ASN A 202 13.43 5.73 14.65
N THR A 203 12.21 5.24 14.83
CA THR A 203 11.70 4.05 14.12
C THR A 203 11.67 4.29 12.62
N LYS A 204 11.12 5.42 12.18
CA LYS A 204 11.10 5.83 10.77
C LYS A 204 12.51 5.92 10.17
N ASN A 205 13.49 6.44 10.91
CA ASN A 205 14.88 6.48 10.45
C ASN A 205 15.50 5.08 10.32
N GLY A 206 15.17 4.15 11.23
CA GLY A 206 15.57 2.75 11.12
C GLY A 206 14.95 2.05 9.92
N LEU A 207 13.64 2.22 9.73
CA LEU A 207 12.90 1.66 8.59
C LEU A 207 13.40 2.22 7.26
N ASN A 208 13.76 3.51 7.17
CA ASN A 208 14.39 4.09 5.96
C ASN A 208 15.75 3.48 5.61
N ARG A 209 16.51 2.99 6.60
CA ARG A 209 17.78 2.28 6.34
C ARG A 209 17.50 0.85 5.89
N TRP A 210 16.53 0.20 6.52
CA TRP A 210 16.11 -1.15 6.16
C TRP A 210 15.43 -1.20 4.78
N SER A 211 14.64 -0.19 4.40
CA SER A 211 14.00 -0.13 3.08
C SER A 211 15.03 -0.17 1.95
N LYS A 212 16.16 0.51 2.10
CA LYS A 212 17.29 0.43 1.16
C LYS A 212 17.88 -0.99 1.07
N GLN A 213 17.97 -1.71 2.18
CA GLN A 213 18.41 -3.11 2.16
C GLN A 213 17.43 -4.02 1.40
N ILE A 214 16.13 -3.74 1.48
CA ILE A 214 15.11 -4.42 0.68
C ILE A 214 15.20 -4.00 -0.80
N GLU A 215 15.45 -2.73 -1.10
CA GLU A 215 15.68 -2.23 -2.46
C GLU A 215 16.89 -2.90 -3.12
N ASP A 216 17.95 -3.17 -2.35
CA ASP A 216 19.17 -3.84 -2.83
C ASP A 216 19.10 -5.39 -2.76
N SER A 217 18.00 -5.95 -2.24
CA SER A 217 17.88 -7.40 -2.05
C SER A 217 17.65 -8.17 -3.35
N VAL A 218 18.05 -9.45 -3.34
CA VAL A 218 17.91 -10.39 -4.46
C VAL A 218 16.67 -11.24 -4.27
N PHE A 219 15.86 -11.37 -5.32
CA PHE A 219 14.61 -12.13 -5.32
C PHE A 219 14.77 -13.40 -6.15
N LEU A 220 14.49 -14.54 -5.51
CA LEU A 220 14.43 -15.85 -6.15
C LEU A 220 12.96 -16.18 -6.43
N ILE A 221 12.55 -16.13 -7.68
CA ILE A 221 11.19 -16.48 -8.10
C ILE A 221 11.19 -17.96 -8.49
N ASN A 222 10.44 -18.79 -7.76
CA ASN A 222 10.47 -20.25 -7.91
C ASN A 222 11.89 -20.82 -7.81
N GLY A 223 12.71 -20.25 -6.90
CA GLY A 223 14.08 -20.69 -6.63
C GLY A 223 15.15 -20.19 -7.60
N GLN A 224 14.81 -19.35 -8.59
CA GLN A 224 15.75 -18.83 -9.58
C GLN A 224 15.80 -17.31 -9.59
N VAL A 225 17.00 -16.74 -9.77
CA VAL A 225 17.15 -15.32 -10.14
C VAL A 225 16.89 -15.22 -11.63
N LYS A 226 15.88 -14.45 -12.02
CA LYS A 226 15.54 -14.20 -13.42
C LYS A 226 16.06 -12.82 -13.84
N ASP A 227 16.31 -12.66 -15.14
CA ASP A 227 16.63 -11.36 -15.71
C ASP A 227 15.47 -10.36 -15.53
N ASN A 228 15.78 -9.10 -15.25
CA ASN A 228 14.79 -8.07 -14.94
C ASN A 228 13.83 -7.78 -16.10
N ASP A 229 14.31 -7.89 -17.34
CA ASP A 229 13.53 -7.57 -18.54
C ASP A 229 12.83 -8.78 -19.16
N ALA A 230 13.12 -10.00 -18.66
CA ALA A 230 12.44 -11.23 -19.06
C ALA A 230 10.94 -11.21 -18.69
N GLU A 231 10.14 -11.93 -19.47
CA GLU A 231 8.73 -12.15 -19.13
C GLU A 231 8.66 -13.06 -17.89
N LEU A 232 7.85 -12.68 -16.89
CA LEU A 232 7.76 -13.41 -15.62
C LEU A 232 7.38 -14.89 -15.81
N LEU A 233 6.54 -15.17 -16.82
CA LEU A 233 6.01 -16.48 -17.18
C LEU A 233 6.80 -17.18 -18.30
N GLU A 234 7.95 -16.66 -18.71
CA GLU A 234 8.79 -17.27 -19.73
C GLU A 234 9.20 -18.69 -19.30
N GLY A 235 8.87 -19.70 -20.12
CA GLY A 235 9.09 -21.13 -19.82
C GLY A 235 7.85 -21.92 -19.37
N LEU A 236 6.74 -21.28 -18.98
CA LEU A 236 5.48 -21.98 -18.59
C LEU A 236 4.55 -22.33 -19.77
N LYS A 237 5.04 -22.20 -21.02
CA LYS A 237 4.27 -22.50 -22.23
C LYS A 237 4.17 -24.02 -22.48
N LYS A 238 3.18 -24.67 -21.86
CA LYS A 238 2.30 -25.76 -22.37
C LYS A 238 1.82 -26.68 -21.23
N LEU A 239 0.74 -26.30 -20.57
CA LEU A 239 -0.28 -27.26 -20.14
C LEU A 239 -1.59 -26.84 -20.83
N ARG A 240 -1.71 -27.25 -22.09
CA ARG A 240 -3.00 -27.26 -22.79
C ARG A 240 -3.82 -28.40 -22.20
N GLY A 241 -4.66 -28.06 -21.23
CA GLY A 241 -5.68 -28.93 -20.67
C GLY A 241 -6.70 -28.03 -20.00
N ASN A 242 -7.97 -28.23 -20.35
CA ASN A 242 -9.12 -27.45 -19.91
C ASN A 242 -9.17 -27.40 -18.37
N ILE A 243 -8.65 -26.34 -17.75
CA ILE A 243 -8.66 -26.14 -16.30
C ILE A 243 -9.05 -24.69 -16.02
N GLN A 244 -10.05 -24.56 -15.15
CA GLN A 244 -10.56 -23.33 -14.57
C GLN A 244 -9.42 -22.38 -14.16
N SER A 245 -9.70 -21.07 -14.18
CA SER A 245 -8.84 -19.98 -13.72
C SER A 245 -8.16 -20.26 -12.37
N SER A 246 -7.05 -20.99 -12.38
CA SER A 246 -6.27 -21.27 -11.18
C SER A 246 -5.34 -20.08 -10.97
N THR A 247 -5.55 -19.35 -9.87
CA THR A 247 -4.62 -18.33 -9.38
C THR A 247 -3.20 -18.88 -9.41
N GLN A 248 -2.32 -18.32 -10.25
CA GLN A 248 -0.94 -18.77 -10.33
C GLN A 248 -0.16 -18.13 -9.19
N PHE A 249 0.20 -18.96 -8.21
CA PHE A 249 1.05 -18.57 -7.10
C PHE A 249 2.51 -18.80 -7.48
N SER A 250 3.34 -17.79 -7.29
CA SER A 250 4.79 -17.96 -7.31
C SER A 250 5.31 -17.71 -5.90
N ASP A 251 6.00 -18.71 -5.34
CA ASP A 251 6.72 -18.58 -4.08
C ASP A 251 8.03 -17.83 -4.35
N VAL A 252 8.23 -16.73 -3.62
CA VAL A 252 9.37 -15.84 -3.80
C VAL A 252 10.19 -15.80 -2.52
N LYS A 253 11.48 -16.14 -2.64
CA LYS A 253 12.43 -16.01 -1.54
C LYS A 253 13.23 -14.73 -1.67
N VAL A 254 13.27 -13.96 -0.58
CA VAL A 254 14.00 -12.69 -0.51
C VAL A 254 15.32 -12.93 0.19
N LEU A 255 16.42 -12.64 -0.51
CA LEU A 255 17.77 -12.71 0.02
C LEU A 255 18.25 -11.27 0.27
N THR A 256 18.20 -10.84 1.53
CA THR A 256 18.81 -9.57 1.92
C THR A 256 20.32 -9.72 1.91
N GLN A 257 20.99 -8.82 1.20
CA GLN A 257 22.45 -8.86 1.12
C GLN A 257 23.01 -8.58 2.52
N LEU A 258 23.80 -9.52 3.05
CA LEU A 258 24.65 -9.23 4.19
C LEU A 258 25.55 -8.08 3.76
N SER A 259 25.53 -6.96 4.48
CA SER A 259 26.29 -5.75 4.17
C SER A 259 27.79 -5.97 4.39
N GLN A 260 28.38 -6.88 3.62
CA GLN A 260 29.81 -7.02 3.43
C GLN A 260 30.18 -6.11 2.26
N GLY A 261 30.52 -4.87 2.57
CA GLY A 261 31.17 -3.99 1.59
C GLY A 261 32.43 -4.67 1.07
N SER A 262 32.58 -4.74 -0.25
CA SER A 262 33.78 -5.22 -0.90
C SER A 262 35.01 -4.50 -0.33
N SER A 263 35.90 -5.24 0.35
CA SER A 263 37.23 -4.78 0.74
C SER A 263 37.31 -3.57 1.69
N ARG A 264 36.51 -3.52 2.76
CA ARG A 264 36.81 -2.63 3.90
C ARG A 264 37.06 -3.44 5.16
N ARG A 265 38.21 -3.22 5.81
CA ARG A 265 38.43 -3.64 7.21
C ARG A 265 37.27 -3.07 8.03
N SER A 266 36.42 -3.93 8.57
CA SER A 266 35.40 -3.53 9.54
C SER A 266 36.10 -3.06 10.82
N THR A 267 36.22 -1.74 10.98
CA THR A 267 36.57 -1.16 12.27
C THR A 267 35.32 -1.09 13.12
N ALA A 268 35.30 -1.80 14.25
CA ALA A 268 34.20 -1.69 15.20
C ALA A 268 34.09 -0.25 15.70
N THR A 269 32.93 0.37 15.49
CA THR A 269 32.63 1.70 16.01
C THR A 269 31.82 1.55 17.29
N VAL A 270 32.30 2.10 18.41
CA VAL A 270 31.53 2.15 19.65
C VAL A 270 30.65 3.40 19.63
N GLN A 271 29.36 3.22 19.84
CA GLN A 271 28.37 4.30 19.90
C GLN A 271 27.71 4.29 21.27
N VAL A 272 27.70 5.43 21.95
CA VAL A 272 27.06 5.57 23.27
C VAL A 272 25.56 5.76 23.07
N CYS A 273 24.79 4.77 23.53
CA CYS A 273 23.34 4.75 23.40
C CYS A 273 22.68 4.77 24.78
N SER A 274 21.59 5.53 24.91
CA SER A 274 20.69 5.51 26.06
C SER A 274 19.68 4.37 25.96
N GLY A 275 19.50 3.80 24.75
CA GLY A 275 18.64 2.66 24.53
C GLY A 275 18.65 2.13 23.10
N SER A 276 17.71 1.23 22.79
CA SER A 276 17.48 0.72 21.44
C SER A 276 16.01 0.37 21.20
N ILE A 277 15.59 0.47 19.94
CA ILE A 277 14.34 -0.10 19.42
C ILE A 277 14.70 -1.33 18.61
N ASN A 278 14.03 -2.45 18.86
CA ASN A 278 14.22 -3.67 18.08
C ASN A 278 12.90 -4.07 17.45
N LEU A 279 12.89 -4.27 16.13
CA LEU A 279 11.75 -4.85 15.39
C LEU A 279 12.15 -6.26 14.98
N LYS A 280 11.47 -7.29 15.50
CA LYS A 280 11.80 -8.70 15.22
C LYS A 280 10.57 -9.52 14.91
N GLY A 281 10.61 -10.35 13.87
CA GLY A 281 9.53 -11.29 13.54
C GLY A 281 9.61 -11.74 12.08
N ALA A 282 8.59 -12.45 11.61
CA ALA A 282 8.43 -12.73 10.19
C ALA A 282 7.14 -12.09 9.66
N VAL A 283 7.21 -11.47 8.49
CA VAL A 283 6.05 -10.83 7.84
C VAL A 283 5.76 -11.53 6.53
N LYS A 284 4.49 -11.86 6.30
CA LYS A 284 4.00 -12.41 5.02
C LYS A 284 3.55 -11.25 4.14
N CYS A 285 4.12 -11.20 2.95
CA CYS A 285 3.92 -10.14 1.97
C CYS A 285 3.39 -10.75 0.68
N ARG A 286 2.58 -9.96 -0.02
CA ARG A 286 1.86 -10.37 -1.22
C ARG A 286 1.84 -9.25 -2.24
N ALA A 287 2.09 -9.60 -3.49
CA ALA A 287 1.91 -8.70 -4.61
C ALA A 287 1.04 -9.33 -5.71
N TYR A 288 0.33 -8.48 -6.45
CA TYR A 288 -0.45 -8.85 -7.60
C TYR A 288 0.05 -8.14 -8.85
N ILE A 289 0.19 -8.88 -9.94
CA ILE A 289 0.55 -8.33 -11.24
C ILE A 289 -0.46 -8.80 -12.29
N HIS A 290 -0.98 -7.88 -13.08
CA HIS A 290 -1.90 -8.21 -14.15
C HIS A 290 -1.17 -9.06 -15.21
N ASN A 291 -1.84 -10.11 -15.67
CA ASN A 291 -1.29 -11.07 -16.62
C ASN A 291 -1.35 -10.54 -18.06
N ASN A 292 -0.61 -9.46 -18.33
CA ASN A 292 -0.38 -8.95 -19.68
C ASN A 292 1.13 -8.84 -19.92
N ARG A 293 1.77 -10.00 -20.13
CA ARG A 293 3.23 -10.13 -20.33
C ARG A 293 4.04 -9.35 -19.28
N PRO A 294 3.78 -9.58 -17.98
CA PRO A 294 4.47 -8.82 -16.95
C PRO A 294 5.95 -9.15 -16.94
N LYS A 295 6.76 -8.13 -16.67
CA LYS A 295 8.21 -8.30 -16.53
C LYS A 295 8.59 -8.72 -15.12
N VAL A 296 9.71 -9.41 -14.99
CA VAL A 296 10.29 -9.77 -13.69
C VAL A 296 10.53 -8.53 -12.83
N LYS A 297 11.01 -7.42 -13.42
CA LYS A 297 11.24 -6.16 -12.68
C LYS A 297 9.98 -5.60 -12.03
N GLU A 298 8.84 -5.67 -12.69
CA GLU A 298 7.56 -5.16 -12.18
C GLU A 298 7.08 -5.99 -10.97
N ALA A 299 7.21 -7.32 -11.08
CA ALA A 299 6.89 -8.26 -10.01
C ALA A 299 7.75 -8.05 -8.76
N ILE A 300 9.08 -7.97 -8.94
CA ILE A 300 10.02 -7.72 -7.84
C ILE A 300 9.74 -6.37 -7.20
N GLN A 301 9.51 -5.34 -8.00
CA GLN A 301 9.22 -4.00 -7.49
C GLN A 301 7.92 -3.95 -6.68
N ALA A 302 6.87 -4.61 -7.14
CA ALA A 302 5.61 -4.73 -6.42
C ALA A 302 5.80 -5.41 -5.06
N LEU A 303 6.59 -6.49 -4.99
CA LEU A 303 6.92 -7.16 -3.72
C LEU A 303 7.78 -6.28 -2.81
N LYS A 304 8.82 -5.62 -3.32
CA LYS A 304 9.66 -4.70 -2.53
C LYS A 304 8.81 -3.65 -1.82
N ARG A 305 7.85 -3.06 -2.53
CA ARG A 305 6.92 -2.07 -1.98
C ARG A 305 6.01 -2.67 -0.92
N ASP A 306 5.46 -3.85 -1.17
CA ASP A 306 4.60 -4.52 -0.20
C ASP A 306 5.35 -4.82 1.10
N ILE A 307 6.60 -5.32 1.01
CA ILE A 307 7.46 -5.59 2.17
C ILE A 307 7.71 -4.31 2.97
N ILE A 308 8.09 -3.22 2.29
CA ILE A 308 8.40 -1.95 2.92
C ILE A 308 7.15 -1.33 3.56
N ASN A 309 6.04 -1.28 2.81
CA ASN A 309 4.77 -0.71 3.30
C ASN A 309 4.22 -1.53 4.46
N THR A 310 4.22 -2.87 4.38
CA THR A 310 3.69 -3.75 5.44
C THR A 310 4.33 -3.44 6.79
N LEU A 311 5.66 -3.33 6.85
CA LEU A 311 6.32 -3.04 8.11
C LEU A 311 6.13 -1.58 8.54
N SER A 312 6.16 -0.64 7.59
CA SER A 312 5.95 0.79 7.87
C SER A 312 4.56 1.07 8.43
N ASP A 313 3.52 0.55 7.77
CA ASP A 313 2.12 0.74 8.15
C ASP A 313 1.83 0.14 9.53
N ARG A 314 2.35 -1.06 9.81
CA ARG A 314 2.22 -1.68 11.13
C ARG A 314 2.83 -0.84 12.25
N CYS A 315 3.99 -0.22 12.00
CA CYS A 315 4.60 0.69 12.97
C CYS A 315 3.78 1.98 13.11
N GLU A 316 3.33 2.58 12.00
CA GLU A 316 2.50 3.80 12.04
C GLU A 316 1.20 3.56 12.81
N ILE A 317 0.50 2.45 12.55
CA ILE A 317 -0.76 2.10 13.22
C ILE A 317 -0.53 1.91 14.73
N LEU A 318 0.57 1.26 15.13
CA LEU A 318 0.93 1.15 16.55
C LEU A 318 1.17 2.54 17.18
N PHE A 319 1.84 3.47 16.49
CA PHE A 319 2.07 4.81 17.02
C PHE A 319 0.78 5.64 17.09
N GLU A 320 -0.08 5.55 16.07
CA GLU A 320 -1.42 6.15 16.07
C GLU A 320 -2.23 5.66 17.28
N ASP A 321 -2.21 4.35 17.56
CA ASP A 321 -2.86 3.73 18.72
C ASP A 321 -2.29 4.23 20.06
N LEU A 322 -0.96 4.24 20.22
CA LEU A 322 -0.31 4.73 21.44
C LEU A 322 -0.65 6.20 21.73
N ILE A 323 -0.75 7.04 20.70
CA ILE A 323 -1.13 8.46 20.84
C ILE A 323 -2.57 8.57 21.35
N ILE A 324 -3.49 7.78 20.79
CA ILE A 324 -4.92 7.83 21.13
C ILE A 324 -5.19 7.24 22.53
N ASN A 325 -4.61 6.08 22.84
CA ASN A 325 -4.98 5.29 24.00
C ASN A 325 -4.11 5.53 25.24
N GLU A 326 -2.83 5.91 25.08
CA GLU A 326 -1.90 6.00 26.22
C GLU A 326 -1.47 7.42 26.57
N GLY A 327 -1.71 8.39 25.67
CA GLY A 327 -1.29 9.78 25.82
C GLY A 327 0.24 9.95 25.76
N LEU A 328 0.70 11.13 25.35
CA LEU A 328 2.12 11.42 25.09
C LEU A 328 3.04 11.35 26.34
N ASP A 329 2.47 11.20 27.54
CA ASP A 329 3.11 11.51 28.81
C ASP A 329 3.69 10.32 29.60
N LYS A 330 3.51 9.08 29.13
CA LYS A 330 4.22 7.92 29.71
C LYS A 330 5.67 7.88 29.21
N LYS A 331 6.51 8.76 29.76
CA LYS A 331 7.93 8.90 29.42
C LYS A 331 8.83 7.76 29.95
N ASN A 332 8.27 6.76 30.62
CA ASN A 332 9.02 5.65 31.20
C ASN A 332 8.78 4.36 30.41
N PHE A 333 9.40 4.26 29.24
CA PHE A 333 9.46 3.01 28.47
C PHE A 333 10.54 2.06 29.02
N GLU A 334 10.46 1.73 30.29
CA GLU A 334 11.39 0.79 30.90
C GLU A 334 11.01 -0.63 30.46
N ARG A 335 11.69 -1.15 29.42
CA ARG A 335 11.48 -2.50 28.86
C ARG A 335 10.04 -2.79 28.46
N GLU A 336 9.56 -2.06 27.45
CA GLU A 336 8.23 -2.28 26.92
C GLU A 336 8.25 -3.18 25.67
N TYR A 337 7.33 -4.14 25.64
CA TYR A 337 7.13 -5.06 24.56
C TYR A 337 5.77 -4.79 23.93
N ARG A 338 5.77 -4.46 22.64
CA ARG A 338 4.56 -4.20 21.88
C ARG A 338 4.47 -5.13 20.68
N VAL A 339 3.30 -5.71 20.49
CA VAL A 339 2.99 -6.55 19.33
C VAL A 339 2.47 -5.65 18.22
N LEU A 340 3.07 -5.74 17.03
CA LEU A 340 2.60 -5.00 15.87
C LEU A 340 1.28 -5.61 15.34
N PRO A 341 0.34 -4.78 14.83
CA PRO A 341 -0.90 -5.24 14.21
C PRO A 341 -0.65 -6.37 13.21
N GLN A 342 -1.47 -7.42 13.23
CA GLN A 342 -1.40 -8.53 12.30
C GLN A 342 -2.04 -8.13 10.96
N ARG A 343 -1.39 -8.49 9.86
CA ARG A 343 -1.96 -8.29 8.53
C ARG A 343 -3.00 -9.37 8.24
N LEU A 344 -4.08 -8.98 7.59
CA LEU A 344 -5.11 -9.88 7.09
C LEU A 344 -5.42 -9.59 5.62
N PHE A 345 -6.07 -10.53 4.95
CA PHE A 345 -6.49 -10.42 3.56
C PHE A 345 -7.96 -10.76 3.41
N VAL A 346 -8.64 -10.03 2.53
CA VAL A 346 -10.05 -10.21 2.20
C VAL A 346 -10.20 -10.28 0.68
N PRO A 347 -10.89 -11.28 0.12
CA PRO A 347 -11.11 -11.40 -1.31
C PRO A 347 -11.93 -10.23 -1.87
N VAL A 348 -11.57 -9.79 -3.08
CA VAL A 348 -12.40 -8.88 -3.85
C VAL A 348 -13.42 -9.71 -4.62
N ALA A 349 -14.71 -9.42 -4.42
CA ALA A 349 -15.78 -10.12 -5.14
C ALA A 349 -15.54 -10.10 -6.66
N GLY A 350 -15.57 -11.30 -7.28
CA GLY A 350 -15.35 -11.46 -8.72
C GLY A 350 -13.88 -11.38 -9.16
N SER A 351 -12.91 -11.38 -8.24
CA SER A 351 -11.48 -11.25 -8.53
C SER A 351 -10.62 -12.28 -7.82
N SER A 352 -9.48 -12.63 -8.42
CA SER A 352 -8.41 -13.38 -7.76
C SER A 352 -7.54 -12.52 -6.83
N VAL A 353 -7.78 -11.21 -6.82
CA VAL A 353 -7.09 -10.25 -5.94
C VAL A 353 -7.75 -10.22 -4.56
N MET A 354 -6.93 -10.18 -3.52
CA MET A 354 -7.34 -9.86 -2.15
C MET A 354 -6.80 -8.48 -1.77
N LEU A 355 -7.61 -7.71 -1.05
CA LEU A 355 -7.17 -6.49 -0.37
C LEU A 355 -6.67 -6.85 1.04
N SER A 356 -5.91 -5.96 1.67
CA SER A 356 -5.39 -6.19 3.02
C SER A 356 -6.00 -5.23 4.03
N ASP A 357 -5.89 -5.59 5.30
CA ASP A 357 -6.06 -4.68 6.42
C ASP A 357 -5.12 -5.13 7.55
N TYR A 358 -5.08 -4.36 8.63
CA TYR A 358 -4.33 -4.66 9.83
C TYR A 358 -5.26 -4.68 11.03
N LYS A 359 -4.99 -5.60 11.96
CA LYS A 359 -5.74 -5.70 13.20
C LYS A 359 -4.84 -5.94 14.41
N PHE A 360 -5.20 -5.35 15.54
CA PHE A 360 -4.70 -5.74 16.84
C PHE A 360 -5.32 -7.07 17.28
N ARG A 361 -4.82 -7.62 18.41
CA ARG A 361 -5.22 -8.96 18.88
C ARG A 361 -6.64 -8.97 19.43
N ASP A 362 -7.04 -7.86 20.03
CA ASP A 362 -8.30 -7.62 20.72
C ASP A 362 -9.44 -7.21 19.78
N GLU A 363 -9.14 -6.80 18.55
CA GLU A 363 -10.15 -6.46 17.55
C GLU A 363 -10.96 -7.68 17.09
N ALA A 364 -12.28 -7.54 17.14
CA ALA A 364 -13.24 -8.53 16.68
C ALA A 364 -13.36 -8.52 15.15
N ALA A 365 -13.85 -9.63 14.58
CA ALA A 365 -14.10 -9.72 13.13
C ALA A 365 -15.10 -8.66 12.65
N GLY A 366 -16.08 -8.29 13.49
CA GLY A 366 -17.06 -7.24 13.18
C GLY A 366 -16.44 -5.89 12.88
N GLU A 367 -15.40 -5.51 13.62
CA GLU A 367 -14.68 -4.23 13.41
C GLU A 367 -13.96 -4.22 12.05
N ILE A 368 -13.44 -5.37 11.62
CA ILE A 368 -12.84 -5.54 10.29
C ILE A 368 -13.91 -5.39 9.20
N GLN A 369 -15.05 -6.06 9.38
CA GLN A 369 -16.16 -5.99 8.43
C GLN A 369 -16.68 -4.56 8.26
N GLU A 370 -16.81 -3.82 9.37
CA GLU A 370 -17.19 -2.41 9.37
C GLU A 370 -16.15 -1.55 8.63
N ARG A 371 -14.85 -1.72 8.90
CA ARG A 371 -13.79 -0.98 8.18
C ARG A 371 -13.80 -1.23 6.68
N PHE A 372 -13.99 -2.48 6.23
CA PHE A 372 -14.08 -2.78 4.80
C PHE A 372 -15.34 -2.18 4.17
N LEU A 373 -16.47 -2.19 4.89
CA LEU A 373 -17.69 -1.56 4.42
C LEU A 373 -17.52 -0.04 4.33
N GLU A 374 -16.88 0.57 5.31
CA GLU A 374 -16.66 2.01 5.35
C GLU A 374 -15.64 2.45 4.29
N MET A 375 -14.42 1.91 4.32
CA MET A 375 -13.30 2.34 3.47
C MET A 375 -13.36 1.83 2.03
N LEU A 376 -14.02 0.69 1.79
CA LEU A 376 -14.01 0.05 0.46
C LEU A 376 -15.41 -0.17 -0.13
N ASP A 377 -16.46 0.26 0.57
CA ASP A 377 -17.87 0.06 0.21
C ASP A 377 -18.16 -1.42 -0.12
N GLN A 378 -17.51 -2.33 0.61
CA GLN A 378 -17.57 -3.77 0.40
C GLN A 378 -18.01 -4.47 1.67
N ALA A 379 -19.14 -5.18 1.61
CA ALA A 379 -19.53 -6.12 2.65
C ALA A 379 -18.59 -7.34 2.62
N VAL A 380 -18.18 -7.79 3.81
CA VAL A 380 -17.25 -8.90 4.00
C VAL A 380 -17.87 -9.88 4.97
N GLN A 381 -17.78 -11.18 4.68
CA GLN A 381 -18.17 -12.23 5.61
C GLN A 381 -17.00 -12.59 6.52
N ALA A 382 -17.26 -12.97 7.77
CA ALA A 382 -16.20 -13.24 8.73
C ALA A 382 -15.31 -14.41 8.30
N GLU A 383 -15.89 -15.37 7.56
CA GLU A 383 -15.22 -16.56 7.04
C GLU A 383 -14.23 -16.23 5.90
N ASP A 384 -14.42 -15.11 5.21
CA ASP A 384 -13.56 -14.66 4.12
C ASP A 384 -12.32 -13.88 4.60
N ILE A 385 -12.22 -13.63 5.92
CA ILE A 385 -11.11 -12.89 6.53
C ILE A 385 -9.95 -13.86 6.79
N HIS A 386 -8.89 -13.73 6.00
CA HIS A 386 -7.71 -14.59 6.10
C HIS A 386 -6.58 -13.87 6.85
N ILE A 387 -6.27 -14.31 8.07
CA ILE A 387 -5.10 -13.80 8.80
C ILE A 387 -3.83 -14.29 8.11
N ALA A 388 -2.89 -13.39 7.89
CA ALA A 388 -1.59 -13.75 7.34
C ALA A 388 -0.80 -14.57 8.38
N GLU A 389 -0.39 -15.79 8.01
CA GLU A 389 0.44 -16.63 8.87
C GLU A 389 1.81 -15.99 9.10
N GLU A 390 2.11 -15.64 10.36
CA GLU A 390 3.37 -15.02 10.79
C GLU A 390 4.05 -15.90 11.84
N ALA A 391 5.29 -16.32 11.60
CA ALA A 391 6.11 -17.00 12.60
C ALA A 391 6.80 -15.95 13.50
N ASN A 392 6.56 -16.01 14.82
CA ASN A 392 6.98 -15.02 15.81
C ASN A 392 6.51 -13.60 15.44
N THR A 393 5.35 -13.21 15.97
CA THR A 393 4.71 -11.91 15.70
C THR A 393 5.73 -10.78 15.87
N GLY A 394 5.73 -9.81 14.95
CA GLY A 394 6.61 -8.64 15.00
C GLY A 394 6.60 -7.99 16.40
N TYR A 395 7.71 -8.04 17.12
CA TYR A 395 7.88 -7.42 18.42
C TYR A 395 8.65 -6.13 18.26
N CYS A 396 8.07 -5.03 18.74
CA CYS A 396 8.81 -3.81 19.03
C CYS A 396 9.31 -3.90 20.48
N PHE A 397 10.63 -3.98 20.66
CA PHE A 397 11.25 -3.90 21.99
C PHE A 397 11.84 -2.51 22.17
N LEU A 398 11.46 -1.82 23.24
CA LEU A 398 12.23 -0.68 23.72
C LEU A 398 13.13 -1.12 24.88
N PHE A 399 14.44 -0.91 24.77
CA PHE A 399 15.35 -1.09 25.89
C PHE A 399 16.00 0.26 26.20
N LEU A 400 15.58 0.94 27.27
CA LEU A 400 16.32 2.05 27.87
C LEU A 400 17.22 1.46 28.95
N SER A 401 18.54 1.61 28.81
CA SER A 401 19.49 1.23 29.87
C SER A 401 20.36 2.42 30.23
N HIS A 402 20.36 2.78 31.51
CA HIS A 402 21.35 3.71 32.08
C HIS A 402 22.76 3.10 32.20
N LEU A 403 22.95 1.84 31.82
CA LEU A 403 24.29 1.28 31.58
C LEU A 403 24.65 1.43 30.11
N ALA A 404 25.83 1.97 29.84
CA ALA A 404 26.42 2.14 28.51
C ALA A 404 26.16 0.89 27.64
N CYS A 405 25.24 1.02 26.69
CA CYS A 405 24.94 -0.06 25.75
C CYS A 405 26.05 -0.09 24.70
N VAL A 406 27.05 -0.96 24.89
CA VAL A 406 28.11 -1.20 23.91
C VAL A 406 27.53 -2.10 22.82
N VAL A 407 27.02 -1.51 21.75
CA VAL A 407 26.62 -2.28 20.56
C VAL A 407 27.88 -2.67 19.79
N LEU A 408 28.38 -3.88 20.02
CA LEU A 408 29.42 -4.49 19.20
C LEU A 408 28.78 -5.09 17.94
N TRP A 409 29.07 -4.51 16.79
CA TRP A 409 28.67 -5.06 15.48
C TRP A 409 29.56 -6.28 15.17
N PHE A 410 29.15 -7.48 15.60
CA PHE A 410 29.81 -8.73 15.24
C PHE A 410 29.18 -9.33 13.99
N CYS A 411 29.93 -9.39 12.88
CA CYS A 411 29.67 -10.38 11.84
C CYS A 411 30.15 -11.75 12.34
N PHE A 412 29.25 -12.56 12.90
CA PHE A 412 29.55 -13.98 13.10
C PHE A 412 29.47 -14.70 11.76
N VAL A 413 30.62 -15.18 11.29
CA VAL A 413 30.72 -16.09 10.15
C VAL A 413 30.43 -17.50 10.67
N PHE A 414 29.29 -18.09 10.29
CA PHE A 414 29.14 -19.55 10.36
C PHE A 414 29.85 -20.16 9.15
N PHE A 415 31.09 -20.60 9.33
CA PHE A 415 31.70 -21.58 8.44
C PHE A 415 31.11 -22.94 8.80
N SER A 416 30.24 -23.50 7.95
CA SER A 416 30.11 -24.96 7.88
C SER A 416 31.33 -25.47 7.14
N ILE A 417 32.32 -25.95 7.89
CA ILE A 417 33.33 -26.86 7.36
C ILE A 417 32.74 -28.25 7.53
N GLN A 418 32.30 -28.83 6.41
CA GLN A 418 32.20 -30.28 6.28
C GLN A 418 33.60 -30.79 5.93
N VAL A 419 34.20 -31.55 6.84
CA VAL A 419 35.16 -32.63 6.53
C VAL A 419 34.71 -33.84 7.31
#